data_AF-A0A960H5Y0-F1
#
_entry.id   AF-A0A960H5Y0-F1
#
_cell.length_a   1.000
_cell.length_b   1.000
_cell.length_c   1.000
_cell.angle_alpha   90.00
_cell.angle_beta   90.00
_cell.angle_gamma   90.00
#
_symmetry.space_group_name_H-M   'P 1'
#
loop_
_entity.id
_entity.type
_entity.pdbx_description
1 polymer ?
#
loop_
_entity_poly.entity_id
_entity_poly.type
_entity_poly.pdbx_seq_one_letter_code
_entity_poly.pdbx_strand_id
1 'polypeptide(L)' 'RYEVLDREFFDTGFVQQHILHATSRAGEKVALRVGMVVKLGDDGLIRRIDEYLDPAELAPLL' A
#
# COMPACT_ATOMS: atom_id res chain seq x y z
N ARG A 1 7.48 1.76 -6.77
CA ARG A 1 7.15 3.21 -6.70
C ARG A 1 5.72 3.35 -6.22
N TYR A 2 5.44 4.31 -5.33
CA TYR A 2 4.09 4.63 -4.89
C TYR A 2 3.58 5.89 -5.59
N GLU A 3 2.37 5.84 -6.12
CA GLU A 3 1.64 7.00 -6.58
C GLU A 3 0.47 7.23 -5.64
N VAL A 4 0.62 8.21 -4.73
CA VAL A 4 -0.40 8.50 -3.71
C VAL A 4 -1.59 9.16 -4.39
N LEU A 5 -2.76 8.54 -4.26
CA LEU A 5 -4.01 9.05 -4.79
C LEU A 5 -4.77 9.84 -3.73
N ASP A 6 -4.74 9.35 -2.49
CA ASP A 6 -5.34 10.03 -1.35
C ASP A 6 -4.66 9.62 -0.04
N ARG A 7 -4.67 10.51 0.95
CA ARG A 7 -4.16 10.25 2.30
C ARG A 7 -4.93 11.07 3.33
N GLU A 8 -5.57 10.36 4.25
CA GLU A 8 -6.26 10.96 5.39
C GLU A 8 -5.60 10.52 6.70
N PHE A 9 -5.32 11.48 7.56
CA PHE A 9 -4.70 11.25 8.86
C PHE A 9 -5.75 11.13 9.96
N PHE A 10 -5.45 10.31 10.96
CA PHE A 10 -6.17 10.23 12.23
C PHE A 10 -5.16 10.18 13.39
N ASP A 11 -5.61 10.35 14.62
CA ASP A 11 -4.73 10.58 15.79
C ASP A 11 -3.63 9.52 15.96
N THR A 12 -3.92 8.27 15.56
CA THR A 12 -3.02 7.13 15.73
C THR A 12 -2.48 6.58 14.41
N GLY A 13 -2.55 7.36 13.31
CA GLY A 13 -2.05 6.91 12.02
C GLY A 13 -2.67 7.59 10.80
N PHE A 14 -2.77 6.84 9.71
CA PHE A 14 -3.39 7.34 8.48
C PHE A 14 -3.89 6.20 7.60
N VAL A 15 -4.86 6.51 6.76
CA VAL A 15 -5.24 5.70 5.60
C VAL A 15 -4.63 6.32 4.36
N GLN A 16 -4.14 5.49 3.45
CA GLN A 16 -3.63 5.92 2.16
C GLN A 16 -4.17 5.03 1.06
N GLN A 17 -4.70 5.64 0.01
CA GLN A 17 -4.94 4.95 -1.25
C GLN A 17 -3.86 5.33 -2.27
N HIS A 18 -3.37 4.35 -3.03
CA HIS A 18 -2.29 4.59 -3.97
C HIS A 18 -2.27 3.57 -5.11
N ILE A 19 -1.50 3.86 -6.16
CA ILE A 19 -1.07 2.86 -7.14
C ILE A 19 0.32 2.37 -6.77
N LEU A 20 0.46 1.06 -6.57
CA LEU A 20 1.73 0.40 -6.37
C LEU A 20 2.30 -0.02 -7.72
N HIS A 21 3.43 0.55 -8.09
CA HIS A 21 4.19 0.11 -9.25
C HIS A 21 5.30 -0.84 -8.82
N ALA A 22 5.23 -2.07 -9.31
CA ALA A 22 6.20 -3.13 -9.06
C ALA A 22 6.69 -3.75 -10.37
N THR A 23 7.83 -4.44 -10.28
CA THR A 23 8.35 -5.26 -11.35
C THR A 23 8.33 -6.71 -10.86
N SER A 24 7.69 -7.60 -11.61
CA SER A 24 7.66 -9.04 -11.28
C SER A 24 9.06 -9.65 -11.40
N ARG A 25 9.23 -10.87 -10.88
CA ARG A 25 10.50 -11.60 -11.03
C ARG A 25 10.86 -11.87 -12.49
N ALA A 26 9.86 -11.97 -13.36
CA ALA A 26 10.05 -12.13 -14.81
C ALA A 26 10.35 -10.80 -15.54
N GLY A 27 10.37 -9.67 -14.82
CA GLY A 27 10.66 -8.36 -15.40
C GLY A 27 9.43 -7.59 -15.91
N GLU A 28 8.22 -8.14 -15.72
CA GLU A 28 6.98 -7.48 -16.13
C GLU A 28 6.66 -6.31 -15.20
N LYS A 29 6.18 -5.20 -15.75
CA LYS A 29 5.73 -4.06 -14.96
C LYS A 29 4.26 -4.22 -14.61
N VAL A 30 3.95 -4.08 -13.32
CA VAL A 30 2.57 -4.09 -12.82
C VAL A 30 2.25 -2.78 -12.12
N ALA A 31 0.98 -2.40 -12.16
CA ALA A 31 0.41 -1.28 -11.43
C ALA A 31 -0.86 -1.79 -10.73
N LEU A 32 -0.89 -1.69 -9.40
CA LEU A 32 -1.91 -2.28 -8.55
C LEU A 32 -2.62 -1.19 -7.75
N ARG A 33 -3.95 -1.24 -7.66
CA ARG A 33 -4.70 -0.33 -6.77
C ARG A 33 -4.67 -0.89 -5.34
N VAL A 34 -4.12 -0.12 -4.41
CA VAL A 34 -3.96 -0.56 -3.02
C VAL A 34 -4.49 0.51 -2.05
N GLY A 35 -5.23 0.06 -1.04
CA GLY A 35 -5.52 0.82 0.18
C GLY A 35 -4.67 0.29 1.33
N MET A 36 -4.06 1.17 2.11
CA MET A 36 -3.36 0.80 3.34
C MET A 36 -3.86 1.58 4.55
N VAL A 37 -4.01 0.88 5.68
CA VAL A 37 -4.21 1.49 7.00
C VAL A 37 -2.91 1.36 7.77
N VAL A 38 -2.29 2.49 8.08
CA VAL A 38 -1.05 2.56 8.85
C VAL A 38 -1.39 3.00 10.27
N LYS A 39 -0.92 2.25 11.27
CA LYS A 39 -1.07 2.59 12.69
C LYS A 39 0.29 2.89 13.29
N LEU A 40 0.36 4.02 13.96
CA LEU A 40 1.53 4.49 14.68
C LEU A 40 1.44 4.12 16.17
N GLY A 41 2.61 3.93 16.76
CA GLY A 41 2.77 3.88 18.20
C GLY A 41 2.82 5.25 18.85
N ASP A 42 2.84 5.27 20.17
CA ASP A 42 3.02 6.49 20.98
C ASP A 42 4.41 7.14 20.77
N ASP A 43 5.35 6.38 20.23
CA ASP A 43 6.68 6.81 19.78
C ASP A 43 6.67 7.43 18.36
N GLY A 44 5.50 7.51 17.73
CA GLY A 44 5.32 7.98 16.35
C GLY A 44 5.82 6.99 15.29
N LEU A 45 6.25 5.79 15.67
CA LEU A 45 6.76 4.77 14.74
C LEU A 45 5.62 3.91 14.21
N ILE A 46 5.75 3.45 12.95
CA ILE A 46 4.79 2.50 12.38
C ILE A 46 4.84 1.20 13.17
N ARG A 47 3.73 0.82 13.80
CA ARG A 47 3.57 -0.46 14.51
C ARG A 47 2.77 -1.48 13.72
N ARG A 48 1.95 -1.04 12.76
CA ARG A 48 1.16 -1.93 11.90
C ARG A 48 0.83 -1.29 10.57
N ILE A 49 0.82 -2.11 9.52
CA ILE A 49 0.30 -1.79 8.19
C ILE A 49 -0.66 -2.91 7.81
N ASP A 50 -1.90 -2.56 7.50
CA ASP A 50 -2.88 -3.48 6.89
C ASP A 50 -3.12 -3.02 5.45
N GLU A 51 -2.89 -3.89 4.47
CA GLU A 51 -3.08 -3.59 3.05
C GLU A 51 -4.27 -4.34 2.47
N TYR A 52 -5.03 -3.64 1.63
CA TYR A 52 -6.24 -4.11 0.97
C TYR A 52 -6.10 -3.87 -0.52
N LEU A 53 -6.19 -4.95 -1.28
CA LEU A 53 -6.05 -4.98 -2.73
C LEU A 53 -6.81 -6.17 -3.30
N ASP A 54 -7.08 -6.15 -4.59
CA ASP A 54 -7.66 -7.29 -5.30
C ASP A 54 -6.58 -8.37 -5.51
N PRO A 55 -6.74 -9.59 -4.95
CA PRO A 55 -5.80 -10.68 -5.17
C PRO A 55 -5.65 -11.09 -6.64
N ALA A 56 -6.66 -10.84 -7.48
CA ALA A 56 -6.56 -11.13 -8.91
C ALA A 56 -5.51 -10.25 -9.60
N GLU A 57 -5.30 -9.01 -9.13
CA GLU A 57 -4.27 -8.12 -9.66
C GLU A 57 -2.85 -8.57 -9.27
N LEU A 58 -2.69 -9.41 -8.23
CA LEU A 58 -1.39 -9.96 -7.84
C LEU A 58 -0.89 -11.08 -8.75
N ALA A 59 -1.74 -11.67 -9.59
CA ALA A 59 -1.37 -12.83 -10.41
C ALA A 59 -0.07 -12.63 -11.24
N PRO A 60 0.21 -11.47 -11.84
CA PRO A 60 1.46 -11.27 -12.60
C PRO A 60 2.71 -11.11 -11.73
N LEU A 61 2.57 -10.99 -10.41
CA LEU A 61 3.68 -10.91 -9.45
C LEU A 61 4.11 -12.27 -8.88
N LEU A 62 3.29 -13.31 -9.05
CA LEU A 62 3.52 -14.68 -8.56
C LEU A 62 4.27 -15.52 -9.60
#